data_AF-A0A2V1B0H2-F1
#
_entry.id   AF-A0A2V1B0H2-F1
#
_cell.length_a   1.000
_cell.length_b   1.000
_cell.length_c   1.000
_cell.angle_alpha   90.00
_cell.angle_beta   90.00
_cell.angle_gamma   90.00
#
_symmetry.space_group_name_H-M   'P 1'
#
loop_
_entity.id
_entity.type
_entity.pdbx_description
1 polymer ?
#
loop_
_entity_poly.entity_id
_entity_poly.type
_entity_poly.pdbx_seq_one_letter_code
_entity_poly.pdbx_strand_id
1 'polypeptide(L)'
;MKNFKSTRCVKLNLRQNSSVGFDPVSWLARTDRNPSTQKGLGQFIQDYDRLPGPYKKQLLSQKLHPSYYANLKLHNLASSGSNISIFTHIIDHLSGRKEGTLSSHLIEEYIWRLLAEENLNAAVSLIHAVLEVDRISYCVSNQTWSIVASKACELGHYGAASLVYHEVIDPITAYSDSQYNGLVNPNIPFLLYPDILARLAIIFMRNGNYTAVVGIQQYFKRFYSYFWHRTIYRNIAIAKVEAFACAGKFSDALSDFVSLAWQHRGHNVLVKGKILEHNLKYAVAQNSKERHDRIKASDDPLNDSSIEYNKYTLPGKKFNAIFDGVINIADTPYFNKLIHRNVSRVVADRSSSTEKLASFVASNHHALIKPVMAALYKDGLVFEAWAVLTQTQAAFPRLHDKIFLRGGEVFLMTFRAAKAKFESSRLTNPEVRQLGDILLACRNLCSKVSDNGWPRECRVACLQALLACPSTSRDALRQFLFEWNAEHQSFNKSSTSTLHYALNKSDYEKLVAFNVGDDLLSHVSPTFYIDL
;
A
#
# COMPACT_ATOMS: atom_id res chain seq x y z
N MET A 1 29.80 13.53 -36.96
CA MET A 1 31.15 14.11 -36.76
C MET A 1 31.07 15.43 -35.98
N LYS A 2 31.04 15.38 -34.65
CA LYS A 2 31.23 16.56 -33.79
C LYS A 2 31.90 16.09 -32.49
N ASN A 3 33.21 15.89 -32.53
CA ASN A 3 34.04 15.50 -31.39
C ASN A 3 35.48 16.02 -31.57
N PHE A 4 35.69 17.34 -31.58
CA PHE A 4 37.06 17.89 -31.66
C PHE A 4 37.30 19.22 -30.90
N LYS A 5 36.38 19.66 -30.03
CA LYS A 5 36.60 20.88 -29.20
C LYS A 5 36.90 20.62 -27.71
N SER A 6 36.65 19.41 -27.19
CA SER A 6 36.87 19.09 -25.76
C SER A 6 38.35 18.78 -25.42
N THR A 7 39.06 18.08 -26.31
CA THR A 7 40.43 17.60 -26.04
C THR A 7 41.52 18.68 -26.12
N ARG A 8 41.25 19.80 -26.80
CA ARG A 8 42.23 20.91 -26.96
C ARG A 8 42.34 21.76 -25.70
N CYS A 9 41.27 21.89 -24.92
CA CYS A 9 41.25 22.65 -23.67
C CYS A 9 41.97 21.89 -22.52
N VAL A 10 41.82 20.57 -22.47
CA VAL A 10 42.45 19.71 -21.44
C VAL A 10 43.97 19.59 -21.65
N LYS A 11 44.44 19.50 -22.90
CA LYS A 11 45.89 19.41 -23.20
C LYS A 11 46.66 20.74 -23.01
N LEU A 12 45.98 21.89 -23.09
CA LEU A 12 46.58 23.20 -22.82
C LEU A 12 46.80 23.43 -21.31
N ASN A 13 45.85 23.02 -20.46
CA ASN A 13 46.01 23.09 -19.00
C ASN A 13 47.10 22.16 -18.45
N LEU A 14 47.34 21.01 -19.08
CA LEU A 14 48.42 20.09 -18.68
C LEU A 14 49.81 20.62 -19.08
N ARG A 15 49.95 21.37 -20.18
CA ARG A 15 51.23 21.98 -20.58
C ARG A 15 51.62 23.19 -19.72
N GLN A 16 50.66 24.01 -19.29
CA GLN A 16 50.95 25.13 -18.39
C GLN A 16 51.44 24.68 -16.99
N ASN A 17 51.03 23.49 -16.53
CA ASN A 17 51.47 22.93 -15.25
C ASN A 17 52.78 22.13 -15.31
N SER A 18 53.40 22.00 -16.49
CA SER A 18 54.62 21.20 -16.68
C SER A 18 55.91 22.01 -16.72
N SER A 19 55.83 23.35 -16.74
CA SER A 19 57.00 24.24 -16.79
C SER A 19 56.89 25.49 -15.91
N VAL A 20 55.80 25.64 -15.14
CA VAL A 20 55.59 26.70 -14.16
C VAL A 20 55.39 26.02 -12.81
N GLY A 21 56.20 26.36 -11.81
CA GLY A 21 56.05 25.80 -10.46
C GLY A 21 54.62 26.02 -9.97
N PHE A 22 54.00 24.97 -9.41
CA PHE A 22 52.70 25.10 -8.77
C PHE A 22 52.83 26.14 -7.64
N ASP A 23 52.12 27.26 -7.78
CA ASP A 23 52.01 28.27 -6.74
C ASP A 23 50.66 28.10 -6.01
N PRO A 24 50.69 27.60 -4.76
CA PRO A 24 49.48 27.41 -3.97
C PRO A 24 48.68 28.71 -3.76
N VAL A 25 49.35 29.86 -3.71
CA VAL A 25 48.72 31.15 -3.38
C VAL A 25 47.88 31.65 -4.56
N SER A 26 48.44 31.70 -5.77
CA SER A 26 47.68 32.03 -6.98
C SER A 26 46.60 30.98 -7.31
N TRP A 27 46.85 29.71 -6.99
CA TRP A 27 45.83 28.66 -7.13
C TRP A 27 44.64 28.91 -6.17
N LEU A 28 44.89 29.22 -4.89
CA LEU A 28 43.83 29.54 -3.92
C LEU A 28 43.10 30.86 -4.23
N ALA A 29 43.80 31.85 -4.81
CA ALA A 29 43.25 33.17 -5.12
C ALA A 29 42.30 33.22 -6.33
N ARG A 30 42.01 32.09 -6.98
CA ARG A 30 41.09 32.07 -8.12
C ARG A 30 39.67 32.45 -7.68
N THR A 31 39.06 33.38 -8.42
CA THR A 31 37.76 34.01 -8.11
C THR A 31 36.59 33.03 -8.11
N ASP A 32 36.74 31.88 -8.76
CA ASP A 32 35.72 30.83 -8.82
C ASP A 32 35.64 30.02 -7.52
N ARG A 33 36.67 30.03 -6.66
CA ARG A 33 36.77 29.18 -5.46
C ARG A 33 36.37 29.84 -4.15
N ASN A 34 35.39 30.74 -4.11
CA ASN A 34 35.04 31.43 -2.86
C ASN A 34 34.71 30.46 -1.69
N PRO A 35 35.47 30.47 -0.57
CA PRO A 35 35.31 29.52 0.55
C PRO A 35 34.03 29.70 1.37
N SER A 36 33.31 30.80 1.15
CA SER A 36 32.04 31.11 1.81
C SER A 36 30.82 30.62 1.01
N THR A 37 31.03 30.00 -0.15
CA THR A 37 29.94 29.56 -1.05
C THR A 37 30.05 28.08 -1.36
N GLN A 38 28.91 27.39 -1.44
CA GLN A 38 28.87 25.96 -1.79
C GLN A 38 29.48 25.67 -3.17
N LYS A 39 29.24 26.56 -4.13
CA LYS A 39 29.82 26.46 -5.48
C LYS A 39 31.35 26.56 -5.45
N GLY A 40 31.90 27.51 -4.69
CA GLY A 40 33.34 27.68 -4.55
C GLY A 40 34.01 26.53 -3.82
N LEU A 41 33.37 25.99 -2.77
CA LEU A 41 33.85 24.79 -2.07
C LEU A 41 33.84 23.55 -2.98
N GLY A 42 32.77 23.35 -3.76
CA GLY A 42 32.70 22.23 -4.71
C GLY A 42 33.78 22.30 -5.78
N GLN A 43 34.04 23.49 -6.36
CA GLN A 43 35.11 23.69 -7.33
C GLN A 43 36.51 23.49 -6.73
N PHE A 44 36.71 23.95 -5.50
CA PHE A 44 37.95 23.71 -4.76
C PHE A 44 38.24 22.22 -4.60
N ILE A 45 37.26 21.41 -4.17
CA ILE A 45 37.43 19.96 -3.98
C ILE A 45 37.73 19.26 -5.32
N GLN A 46 36.93 19.54 -6.36
CA GLN A 46 37.14 18.95 -7.69
C GLN A 46 38.53 19.24 -8.26
N ASP A 47 39.01 20.46 -8.09
CA ASP A 47 40.33 20.83 -8.57
C ASP A 47 41.45 20.29 -7.67
N TYR A 48 41.23 20.20 -6.36
CA TYR A 48 42.14 19.52 -5.44
C TYR A 48 42.35 18.07 -5.84
N ASP A 49 41.29 17.33 -6.18
CA ASP A 49 41.39 15.92 -6.56
C ASP A 49 42.25 15.69 -7.80
N ARG A 50 42.23 16.65 -8.73
CA ARG A 50 43.03 16.67 -9.96
C ARG A 50 44.50 17.03 -9.74
N LEU A 51 44.88 17.53 -8.55
CA LEU A 51 46.27 17.88 -8.27
C LEU A 51 47.14 16.61 -8.09
N PRO A 52 48.34 16.57 -8.70
CA PRO A 52 49.37 15.60 -8.35
C PRO A 52 49.69 15.57 -6.85
N GLY A 53 50.03 14.39 -6.33
CA GLY A 53 50.31 14.17 -4.90
C GLY A 53 51.31 15.15 -4.26
N PRO A 54 52.43 15.53 -4.91
CA PRO A 54 53.36 16.52 -4.37
C PRO A 54 52.72 17.91 -4.15
N TYR A 55 51.84 18.34 -5.06
CA TYR A 55 51.16 19.64 -4.96
C TYR A 55 50.06 19.63 -3.88
N LYS A 56 49.40 18.49 -3.65
CA LYS A 56 48.49 18.32 -2.51
C LYS A 56 49.21 18.53 -1.17
N LYS A 57 50.42 17.96 -1.02
CA LYS A 57 51.25 18.15 0.19
C LYS A 57 51.68 19.62 0.37
N GLN A 58 52.09 20.28 -0.72
CA GLN A 58 52.48 21.69 -0.72
C GLN A 58 51.31 22.65 -0.41
N LEU A 59 50.09 22.28 -0.79
CA LEU A 59 48.87 23.03 -0.45
C LEU A 59 48.54 22.88 1.05
N LEU A 60 48.67 21.68 1.60
CA LEU A 60 48.40 21.40 3.02
C LEU A 60 49.39 22.07 3.98
N SER A 61 50.60 22.43 3.51
CA SER A 61 51.55 23.22 4.29
C SER A 61 51.21 24.72 4.33
N GLN A 62 50.19 25.18 3.60
CA GLN A 62 49.73 26.57 3.63
C GLN A 62 48.69 26.80 4.75
N LYS A 63 48.56 28.06 5.18
CA LYS A 63 47.46 28.48 6.06
C LYS A 63 46.16 28.57 5.27
N LEU A 64 45.42 27.47 5.22
CA LEU A 64 44.14 27.38 4.52
C LEU A 64 43.01 28.07 5.29
N HIS A 65 42.02 28.58 4.56
CA HIS A 65 40.75 29.03 5.15
C HIS A 65 40.09 27.87 5.92
N PRO A 66 39.43 28.11 7.09
CA PRO A 66 38.80 27.07 7.89
C PRO A 66 37.88 26.15 7.09
N SER A 67 37.04 26.70 6.20
CA SER A 67 36.17 25.91 5.32
C SER A 67 36.93 24.95 4.42
N TYR A 68 38.03 25.35 3.78
CA TYR A 68 38.81 24.44 2.94
C TYR A 68 39.44 23.32 3.77
N TYR A 69 40.02 23.67 4.92
CA TYR A 69 40.63 22.68 5.82
C TYR A 69 39.61 21.65 6.31
N ALA A 70 38.42 22.10 6.74
CA ALA A 70 37.33 21.26 7.18
C ALA A 70 36.86 20.27 6.09
N ASN A 71 36.79 20.74 4.84
CA ASN A 71 36.39 19.92 3.69
C ASN A 71 37.47 18.93 3.25
N LEU A 72 38.75 19.32 3.23
CA LEU A 72 39.84 18.38 2.96
C LEU A 72 39.91 17.28 4.02
N LYS A 73 39.68 17.63 5.29
CA LYS A 73 39.62 16.66 6.37
C LYS A 73 38.43 15.70 6.18
N LEU A 74 37.25 16.21 5.85
CA LEU A 74 36.08 15.39 5.55
C LEU A 74 36.33 14.44 4.36
N HIS A 75 36.93 14.94 3.28
CA HIS A 75 37.28 14.15 2.09
C HIS A 75 38.27 13.01 2.42
N ASN A 76 39.29 13.29 3.24
CA ASN A 76 40.25 12.27 3.69
C ASN A 76 39.59 11.22 4.62
N LEU A 77 38.71 11.67 5.53
CA LEU A 77 37.94 10.78 6.39
C LEU A 77 36.98 9.90 5.59
N ALA A 78 36.35 10.41 4.53
CA ALA A 78 35.49 9.62 3.66
C ALA A 78 36.24 8.43 3.01
N SER A 79 37.54 8.62 2.71
CA SER A 79 38.38 7.61 2.05
C SER A 79 38.95 6.53 2.99
N SER A 80 39.10 6.83 4.29
CA SER A 80 39.88 5.97 5.21
C SER A 80 39.40 5.95 6.67
N GLY A 81 38.43 6.79 7.01
CA GLY A 81 37.89 6.95 8.35
C GLY A 81 36.74 6.01 8.67
N SER A 82 36.43 5.90 9.97
CA SER A 82 35.23 5.22 10.45
C SER A 82 33.98 6.10 10.26
N ASN A 83 32.81 5.49 10.09
CA ASN A 83 31.54 6.24 9.98
C ASN A 83 31.30 7.17 11.18
N ILE A 84 31.65 6.73 12.40
CA ILE A 84 31.52 7.56 13.60
C ILE A 84 32.37 8.83 13.46
N SER A 85 33.63 8.70 13.03
CA SER A 85 34.52 9.86 12.86
C SER A 85 34.05 10.85 11.80
N ILE A 86 33.47 10.35 10.70
CA ILE A 86 32.89 11.20 9.64
C ILE A 86 31.65 11.93 10.18
N PHE A 87 30.74 11.19 10.82
CA PHE A 87 29.50 11.73 11.36
C PHE A 87 29.77 12.82 12.42
N THR A 88 30.65 12.54 13.40
CA THR A 88 31.02 13.52 14.43
C THR A 88 31.66 14.76 13.82
N HIS A 89 32.54 14.59 12.82
CA HIS A 89 33.15 15.74 12.13
C HIS A 89 32.09 16.61 11.46
N ILE A 90 31.12 16.03 10.76
CA ILE A 90 30.04 16.81 10.12
C ILE A 90 29.20 17.54 11.17
N ILE A 91 28.74 16.85 12.22
CA ILE A 91 27.90 17.45 13.25
C ILE A 91 28.61 18.56 14.03
N ASP A 92 29.90 18.44 14.32
CA ASP A 92 30.65 19.49 15.02
C ASP A 92 30.70 20.81 14.22
N HIS A 93 30.79 20.71 12.89
CA HIS A 93 30.76 21.90 12.02
C HIS A 93 29.34 22.44 11.81
N LEU A 94 28.34 21.57 11.67
CA LEU A 94 26.93 21.99 11.55
C LEU A 94 26.40 22.65 12.83
N SER A 95 26.80 22.17 14.00
CA SER A 95 26.41 22.72 15.31
C SER A 95 27.16 24.01 15.71
N GLY A 96 28.06 24.52 14.86
CA GLY A 96 28.85 25.71 15.15
C GLY A 96 29.95 25.51 16.19
N ARG A 97 30.22 24.27 16.64
CA ARG A 97 31.32 23.96 17.57
C ARG A 97 32.70 24.12 16.91
N LYS A 98 32.76 24.08 15.58
CA LYS A 98 33.98 24.29 14.79
C LYS A 98 33.72 25.29 13.66
N GLU A 99 34.70 26.15 13.41
CA GLU A 99 34.66 27.12 12.32
C GLU A 99 34.75 26.46 10.94
N GLY A 100 34.13 27.10 9.94
CA GLY A 100 34.21 26.71 8.54
C GLY A 100 32.98 25.96 8.03
N THR A 101 32.55 26.34 6.83
CA THR A 101 31.40 25.75 6.14
C THR A 101 31.80 24.46 5.43
N LEU A 102 30.99 23.42 5.58
CA LEU A 102 31.19 22.16 4.87
C LEU A 102 30.53 22.20 3.48
N SER A 103 31.07 21.42 2.55
CA SER A 103 30.52 21.24 1.22
C SER A 103 29.30 20.33 1.31
N SER A 104 28.17 20.81 0.78
CA SER A 104 26.92 20.04 0.68
C SER A 104 27.12 18.74 -0.11
N HIS A 105 27.96 18.77 -1.15
CA HIS A 105 28.27 17.60 -1.96
C HIS A 105 28.95 16.48 -1.15
N LEU A 106 29.95 16.79 -0.32
CA LEU A 106 30.62 15.79 0.51
C LEU A 106 29.71 15.24 1.61
N ILE A 107 28.84 16.07 2.18
CA ILE A 107 27.83 15.61 3.15
C ILE A 107 26.85 14.66 2.46
N GLU A 108 26.39 15.00 1.26
CA GLU A 108 25.48 14.16 0.48
C GLU A 108 26.11 12.84 0.05
N GLU A 109 27.38 12.82 -0.37
CA GLU A 109 28.13 11.58 -0.62
C GLU A 109 28.17 10.67 0.61
N TYR A 110 28.35 11.27 1.81
CA TYR A 110 28.33 10.50 3.05
C TYR A 110 26.92 9.98 3.38
N ILE A 111 25.87 10.77 3.13
CA ILE A 111 24.48 10.30 3.24
C ILE A 111 24.27 9.08 2.32
N TRP A 112 24.74 9.14 1.07
CA TRP A 112 24.66 8.01 0.14
C TRP A 112 25.34 6.76 0.67
N ARG A 113 26.53 6.91 1.28
CA ARG A 113 27.22 5.80 1.92
C ARG A 113 26.39 5.20 3.05
N LEU A 114 25.81 6.02 3.93
CA LEU A 114 24.93 5.54 5.00
C LEU A 114 23.69 4.81 4.47
N LEU A 115 23.11 5.30 3.36
CA LEU A 115 21.96 4.66 2.72
C LEU A 115 22.34 3.33 2.04
N ALA A 116 23.54 3.24 1.44
CA ALA A 116 24.06 2.02 0.85
C ALA A 116 24.37 0.95 1.91
N GLU A 117 24.81 1.37 3.09
CA GLU A 117 25.02 0.52 4.27
C GLU A 117 23.71 0.23 5.05
N GLU A 118 22.56 0.68 4.54
CA GLU A 118 21.23 0.52 5.14
C GLU A 118 21.09 1.12 6.56
N ASN A 119 21.99 2.03 6.94
CA ASN A 119 21.95 2.74 8.22
C ASN A 119 21.02 3.97 8.13
N LEU A 120 19.72 3.70 7.98
CA LEU A 120 18.69 4.73 7.81
C LEU A 120 18.60 5.70 8.99
N ASN A 121 18.81 5.23 10.22
CA ASN A 121 18.76 6.11 11.40
C ASN A 121 19.84 7.21 11.32
N ALA A 122 21.08 6.83 11.03
CA ALA A 122 22.16 7.80 10.88
C ALA A 122 21.91 8.75 9.69
N ALA A 123 21.45 8.21 8.54
CA ALA A 123 21.15 9.04 7.38
C ALA A 123 20.04 10.06 7.68
N VAL A 124 18.95 9.63 8.33
CA VAL A 124 17.83 10.49 8.72
C VAL A 124 18.26 11.55 9.72
N SER A 125 19.02 11.18 10.77
CA SER A 125 19.54 12.15 11.75
C SER A 125 20.44 13.19 11.10
N LEU A 126 21.30 12.78 10.16
CA LEU A 126 22.16 13.70 9.44
C LEU A 126 21.37 14.65 8.54
N ILE A 127 20.39 14.14 7.79
CA ILE A 127 19.51 14.97 6.95
C ILE A 127 18.77 16.00 7.81
N HIS A 128 18.22 15.59 8.96
CA HIS A 128 17.58 16.54 9.89
C HIS A 128 18.54 17.64 10.35
N ALA A 129 19.75 17.28 10.79
CA ALA A 129 20.75 18.24 11.24
C ALA A 129 21.14 19.23 10.12
N VAL A 130 21.24 18.74 8.88
CA VAL A 130 21.54 19.57 7.72
C VAL A 130 20.41 20.55 7.41
N LEU A 131 19.16 20.09 7.46
CA LEU A 131 17.97 20.91 7.18
C LEU A 131 17.63 21.90 8.30
N GLU A 132 18.10 21.69 9.52
CA GLU A 132 17.90 22.60 10.65
C GLU A 132 18.83 23.83 10.57
N VAL A 133 20.07 23.64 10.10
CA VAL A 133 21.10 24.68 10.11
C VAL A 133 20.91 25.71 8.99
N ASP A 134 20.83 25.26 7.73
CA ASP A 134 20.63 26.16 6.59
C ASP A 134 20.07 25.39 5.39
N ARG A 135 18.73 25.44 5.25
CA ARG A 135 18.00 24.80 4.13
C ARG A 135 18.39 25.36 2.77
N ILE A 136 18.88 26.60 2.69
CA ILE A 136 19.21 27.26 1.42
C ILE A 136 20.59 26.81 0.94
N SER A 137 21.55 26.72 1.85
CA SER A 137 22.91 26.29 1.50
C SER A 137 23.06 24.78 1.38
N TYR A 138 22.32 24.00 2.14
CA TYR A 138 22.46 22.54 2.15
C TYR A 138 21.23 21.81 1.59
N CYS A 139 20.95 22.04 0.30
CA CYS A 139 19.91 21.30 -0.40
C CYS A 139 20.31 19.84 -0.63
N VAL A 140 19.47 18.91 -0.18
CA VAL A 140 19.54 17.49 -0.54
C VAL A 140 18.95 17.31 -1.94
N SER A 141 19.66 16.61 -2.83
CA SER A 141 19.20 16.41 -4.20
C SER A 141 17.96 15.51 -4.29
N ASN A 142 17.20 15.68 -5.37
CA ASN A 142 16.03 14.84 -5.65
C ASN A 142 16.41 13.36 -5.79
N GLN A 143 17.61 13.05 -6.26
CA GLN A 143 18.14 11.69 -6.33
C GLN A 143 18.28 11.08 -4.93
N THR A 144 18.89 11.81 -3.99
CA THR A 144 19.03 11.36 -2.60
C THR A 144 17.67 11.14 -1.96
N TRP A 145 16.73 12.08 -2.11
CA TRP A 145 15.37 11.92 -1.59
C TRP A 145 14.65 10.69 -2.18
N SER A 146 14.85 10.42 -3.47
CA SER A 146 14.30 9.24 -4.12
C SER A 146 14.88 7.94 -3.54
N ILE A 147 16.19 7.92 -3.24
CA ILE A 147 16.85 6.77 -2.59
C ILE A 147 16.37 6.60 -1.15
N VAL A 148 16.27 7.68 -0.37
CA VAL A 148 15.74 7.64 1.00
C VAL A 148 14.33 7.07 1.01
N ALA A 149 13.45 7.55 0.12
CA ALA A 149 12.08 7.05 0.02
C ALA A 149 12.03 5.58 -0.40
N SER A 150 12.88 5.17 -1.34
CA SER A 150 13.00 3.78 -1.78
C SER A 150 13.45 2.86 -0.65
N LYS A 151 14.54 3.21 0.05
CA LYS A 151 15.07 2.43 1.17
C LYS A 151 14.15 2.42 2.38
N ALA A 152 13.46 3.52 2.68
CA ALA A 152 12.42 3.57 3.70
C ALA A 152 11.30 2.56 3.40
N CYS A 153 10.90 2.46 2.13
CA CYS A 153 9.89 1.51 1.68
C CYS A 153 10.37 0.06 1.69
N GLU A 154 11.61 -0.20 1.27
CA GLU A 154 12.22 -1.53 1.24
C GLU A 154 12.34 -2.12 2.66
N LEU A 155 12.82 -1.30 3.61
CA LEU A 155 13.08 -1.73 4.99
C LEU A 155 11.89 -1.52 5.93
N GLY A 156 10.79 -0.92 5.45
CA GLY A 156 9.63 -0.60 6.28
C GLY A 156 9.93 0.43 7.39
N HIS A 157 10.89 1.32 7.16
CA HIS A 157 11.45 2.19 8.20
C HIS A 157 10.62 3.44 8.44
N TYR A 158 9.93 3.51 9.58
CA TYR A 158 9.00 4.59 9.91
C TYR A 158 9.66 5.99 9.99
N GLY A 159 10.83 6.12 10.65
CA GLY A 159 11.51 7.42 10.79
C GLY A 159 11.86 8.06 9.44
N ALA A 160 12.51 7.31 8.55
CA ALA A 160 12.80 7.74 7.19
C ALA A 160 11.52 8.03 6.36
N ALA A 161 10.47 7.22 6.51
CA ALA A 161 9.18 7.47 5.86
C ALA A 161 8.57 8.81 6.32
N SER A 162 8.59 9.10 7.62
CA SER A 162 8.12 10.37 8.20
C SER A 162 8.93 11.56 7.70
N LEU A 163 10.25 11.44 7.60
CA LEU A 163 11.10 12.49 7.02
C LEU A 163 10.70 12.78 5.56
N VAL A 164 10.54 11.74 4.73
CA VAL A 164 10.09 11.90 3.33
C VAL A 164 8.70 12.53 3.27
N TYR A 165 7.80 12.16 4.17
CA TYR A 165 6.47 12.76 4.21
C TYR A 165 6.57 14.27 4.48
N HIS A 166 7.29 14.67 5.53
CA HIS A 166 7.35 16.07 5.98
C HIS A 166 8.23 17.00 5.15
N GLU A 167 9.08 16.48 4.26
CA GLU A 167 9.95 17.30 3.42
C GLU A 167 9.64 17.16 1.93
N VAL A 168 8.92 16.12 1.50
CA VAL A 168 8.60 15.88 0.07
C VAL A 168 7.10 15.85 -0.22
N ILE A 169 6.31 15.12 0.57
CA ILE A 169 4.87 14.91 0.29
C ILE A 169 4.03 16.06 0.82
N ASP A 170 4.31 16.47 2.06
CA ASP A 170 3.67 17.57 2.74
C ASP A 170 4.72 18.44 3.45
N PRO A 171 5.49 19.23 2.69
CA PRO A 171 6.62 20.03 3.19
C PRO A 171 6.24 21.00 4.30
N ILE A 172 6.96 20.94 5.43
CA ILE A 172 6.75 21.86 6.57
C ILE A 172 6.92 23.34 6.17
N THR A 173 7.73 23.61 5.13
CA THR A 173 8.02 24.97 4.66
C THR A 173 6.77 25.78 4.32
N ALA A 174 5.71 25.16 3.80
CA ALA A 174 4.47 25.87 3.50
C ALA A 174 3.74 26.36 4.76
N TYR A 175 3.87 25.65 5.88
CA TYR A 175 3.24 26.02 7.14
C TYR A 175 3.99 27.13 7.90
N SER A 176 5.20 27.46 7.46
CA SER A 176 5.95 28.61 7.98
C SER A 176 5.54 29.92 7.29
N ASP A 177 4.79 29.87 6.19
CA ASP A 177 4.30 31.04 5.49
C ASP A 177 2.98 31.54 6.11
N SER A 178 2.99 32.78 6.59
CA SER A 178 1.81 33.45 7.16
C SER A 178 0.63 33.61 6.19
N GLN A 179 0.87 33.52 4.88
CA GLN A 179 -0.17 33.63 3.85
C GLN A 179 -0.82 32.28 3.51
N TYR A 180 -0.28 31.17 4.02
CA TYR A 180 -0.79 29.84 3.72
C TYR A 180 -2.09 29.55 4.48
N ASN A 181 -3.16 29.25 3.74
CA ASN A 181 -4.51 29.02 4.27
C ASN A 181 -4.90 27.53 4.42
N GLY A 182 -3.95 26.60 4.23
CA GLY A 182 -4.09 25.22 4.69
C GLY A 182 -4.78 24.23 3.74
N LEU A 183 -5.18 24.62 2.52
CA LEU A 183 -5.90 23.68 1.63
C LEU A 183 -4.98 22.77 0.81
N VAL A 184 -3.95 23.34 0.17
CA VAL A 184 -3.04 22.58 -0.71
C VAL A 184 -1.62 23.13 -0.60
N ASN A 185 -0.67 22.33 -0.13
CA ASN A 185 0.71 22.74 0.04
C ASN A 185 1.40 23.03 -1.32
N PRO A 186 1.78 24.29 -1.64
CA PRO A 186 2.34 24.62 -2.95
C PRO A 186 3.81 24.18 -3.12
N ASN A 187 4.53 23.93 -2.02
CA ASN A 187 6.00 23.87 -2.00
C ASN A 187 6.56 22.48 -2.27
N ILE A 188 5.93 21.69 -3.13
CA ILE A 188 6.30 20.30 -3.39
C ILE A 188 7.64 20.19 -4.13
N PRO A 189 8.65 19.49 -3.56
CA PRO A 189 9.96 19.17 -4.11
C PRO A 189 10.07 18.94 -5.60
N PHE A 190 9.44 17.81 -5.87
CA PHE A 190 9.47 16.97 -7.03
C PHE A 190 8.43 15.86 -6.78
N LEU A 191 8.17 15.06 -7.80
CA LEU A 191 7.15 14.00 -7.73
C LEU A 191 7.77 12.64 -7.36
N LEU A 192 7.23 12.00 -6.33
CA LEU A 192 7.59 10.62 -5.97
C LEU A 192 6.82 9.61 -6.80
N TYR A 193 7.47 8.52 -7.22
CA TYR A 193 6.81 7.44 -7.97
C TYR A 193 5.55 6.90 -7.24
N PRO A 194 4.45 6.63 -7.98
CA PRO A 194 3.20 6.12 -7.41
C PRO A 194 3.36 4.89 -6.50
N ASP A 195 4.23 3.94 -6.87
CA ASP A 195 4.47 2.74 -6.07
C ASP A 195 5.07 3.03 -4.69
N ILE A 196 5.92 4.06 -4.61
CA ILE A 196 6.49 4.54 -3.34
C ILE A 196 5.39 5.10 -2.45
N LEU A 197 4.43 5.85 -3.01
CA LEU A 197 3.30 6.40 -2.24
C LEU A 197 2.43 5.30 -1.63
N ALA A 198 2.13 4.24 -2.37
CA ALA A 198 1.39 3.11 -1.83
C ALA A 198 2.16 2.38 -0.71
N ARG A 199 3.48 2.20 -0.86
CA ARG A 199 4.32 1.56 0.17
C ARG A 199 4.44 2.42 1.43
N LEU A 200 4.64 3.73 1.28
CA LEU A 200 4.63 4.68 2.40
C LEU A 200 3.28 4.65 3.13
N ALA A 201 2.16 4.64 2.40
CA ALA A 201 0.83 4.52 3.01
C ALA A 201 0.69 3.25 3.86
N ILE A 202 1.24 2.10 3.41
CA ILE A 202 1.25 0.86 4.20
C ILE A 202 2.10 1.00 5.46
N ILE A 203 3.27 1.65 5.39
CA ILE A 203 4.12 1.90 6.56
C ILE A 203 3.37 2.76 7.58
N PHE A 204 2.78 3.89 7.15
CA PHE A 204 2.02 4.77 8.05
C PHE A 204 0.78 4.09 8.63
N MET A 205 0.06 3.32 7.82
CA MET A 205 -1.08 2.50 8.26
C MET A 205 -0.70 1.54 9.39
N ARG A 206 0.41 0.79 9.25
CA ARG A 206 0.88 -0.16 10.28
C ARG A 206 1.27 0.54 11.59
N ASN A 207 1.63 1.81 11.52
CA ASN A 207 1.98 2.64 12.69
C ASN A 207 0.79 3.48 13.19
N GLY A 208 -0.42 3.29 12.66
CA GLY A 208 -1.62 4.03 13.06
C GLY A 208 -1.63 5.52 12.68
N ASN A 209 -0.70 5.98 11.84
CA ASN A 209 -0.60 7.36 11.41
C ASN A 209 -1.56 7.62 10.23
N TYR A 210 -2.85 7.71 10.54
CA TYR A 210 -3.89 7.95 9.53
C TYR A 210 -3.74 9.33 8.87
N THR A 211 -3.23 10.35 9.57
CA THR A 211 -3.03 11.71 9.02
C THR A 211 -2.10 11.68 7.82
N ALA A 212 -0.95 10.99 7.94
CA ALA A 212 -0.02 10.85 6.83
C ALA A 212 -0.62 10.05 5.66
N VAL A 213 -1.43 9.02 5.93
CA VAL A 213 -2.12 8.26 4.86
C VAL A 213 -3.13 9.14 4.11
N VAL A 214 -3.88 10.00 4.82
CA VAL A 214 -4.78 10.97 4.20
C VAL A 214 -3.99 11.98 3.35
N GLY A 215 -2.88 12.51 3.88
CA GLY A 215 -1.99 13.41 3.14
C GLY A 215 -1.43 12.77 1.87
N ILE A 216 -0.99 11.50 1.93
CA ILE A 216 -0.55 10.74 0.76
C ILE A 216 -1.68 10.62 -0.27
N GLN A 217 -2.92 10.34 0.17
CA GLN A 217 -4.05 10.27 -0.76
C GLN A 217 -4.34 11.62 -1.41
N GLN A 218 -4.26 12.73 -0.67
CA GLN A 218 -4.44 14.08 -1.21
C GLN A 218 -3.33 14.44 -2.20
N TYR A 219 -2.07 14.14 -1.87
CA TYR A 219 -0.94 14.27 -2.79
C TYR A 219 -1.17 13.46 -4.07
N PHE A 220 -1.60 12.21 -3.94
CA PHE A 220 -1.93 11.35 -5.07
C PHE A 220 -3.08 11.94 -5.91
N LYS A 221 -4.13 12.44 -5.25
CA LYS A 221 -5.27 13.09 -5.91
C LYS A 221 -4.83 14.30 -6.73
N ARG A 222 -3.82 15.03 -6.30
CA ARG A 222 -3.34 16.23 -6.99
C ARG A 222 -2.50 15.89 -8.21
N PHE A 223 -1.55 14.97 -8.08
CA PHE A 223 -0.51 14.76 -9.08
C PHE A 223 -0.70 13.53 -9.98
N TYR A 224 -1.51 12.56 -9.56
CA TYR A 224 -1.67 11.29 -10.26
C TYR A 224 -3.11 11.00 -10.61
N SER A 225 -3.33 10.34 -11.74
CA SER A 225 -4.68 9.92 -12.12
C SER A 225 -5.11 8.65 -11.40
N TYR A 226 -6.22 8.69 -10.66
CA TYR A 226 -6.84 7.51 -10.07
C TYR A 226 -7.20 6.44 -11.12
N PHE A 227 -7.59 6.88 -12.34
CA PHE A 227 -8.00 5.96 -13.41
C PHE A 227 -6.81 5.26 -14.08
N TRP A 228 -5.71 5.97 -14.31
CA TRP A 228 -4.51 5.37 -14.92
C TRP A 228 -3.67 4.58 -13.92
N HIS A 229 -3.76 4.91 -12.63
CA HIS A 229 -3.06 4.23 -11.54
C HIS A 229 -4.03 3.50 -10.59
N ARG A 230 -5.04 2.82 -11.14
CA ARG A 230 -6.11 2.15 -10.38
C ARG A 230 -5.62 1.26 -9.25
N THR A 231 -4.63 0.42 -9.50
CA THR A 231 -4.07 -0.51 -8.50
C THR A 231 -3.44 0.25 -7.33
N ILE A 232 -2.67 1.31 -7.63
CA ILE A 232 -2.01 2.12 -6.61
C ILE A 232 -3.03 2.90 -5.78
N TYR A 233 -4.01 3.51 -6.45
CA TYR A 233 -5.10 4.22 -5.77
C TYR A 233 -5.92 3.27 -4.88
N ARG A 234 -6.22 2.05 -5.34
CA ARG A 234 -6.88 1.03 -4.51
C ARG A 234 -6.08 0.71 -3.25
N ASN A 235 -4.77 0.52 -3.38
CA ASN A 235 -3.89 0.21 -2.24
C ASN A 235 -3.87 1.36 -1.21
N ILE A 236 -3.79 2.62 -1.67
CA ILE A 236 -3.85 3.80 -0.79
C ILE A 236 -5.23 3.90 -0.12
N ALA A 237 -6.33 3.65 -0.85
CA ALA A 237 -7.68 3.70 -0.29
C ALA A 237 -7.92 2.61 0.77
N ILE A 238 -7.42 1.38 0.55
CA ILE A 238 -7.43 0.31 1.55
C ILE A 238 -6.59 0.72 2.77
N ALA A 239 -5.37 1.22 2.55
CA ALA A 239 -4.49 1.67 3.63
C ALA A 239 -5.14 2.76 4.50
N LYS A 240 -5.96 3.64 3.91
CA LYS A 240 -6.70 4.67 4.64
C LYS A 240 -7.76 4.08 5.59
N VAL A 241 -8.59 3.16 5.09
CA VAL A 241 -9.58 2.43 5.91
C VAL A 241 -8.87 1.74 7.08
N GLU A 242 -7.78 1.04 6.78
CA GLU A 242 -7.01 0.28 7.76
C GLU A 242 -6.28 1.19 8.76
N ALA A 243 -5.80 2.36 8.35
CA ALA A 243 -5.13 3.31 9.24
C ALA A 243 -6.13 3.89 10.25
N PHE A 244 -7.33 4.28 9.81
CA PHE A 244 -8.39 4.70 10.72
C PHE A 244 -8.83 3.58 11.66
N ALA A 245 -8.95 2.36 11.14
CA ALA A 245 -9.31 1.21 11.96
C ALA A 245 -8.23 0.89 13.01
N CYS A 246 -6.94 0.96 12.63
CA CYS A 246 -5.81 0.79 13.54
C CYS A 246 -5.78 1.87 14.63
N ALA A 247 -6.12 3.11 14.27
CA ALA A 247 -6.25 4.23 15.21
C ALA A 247 -7.54 4.17 16.06
N GLY A 248 -8.42 3.17 15.87
CA GLY A 248 -9.67 3.02 16.62
C GLY A 248 -10.79 3.99 16.23
N LYS A 249 -10.63 4.75 15.13
CA LYS A 249 -11.63 5.69 14.63
C LYS A 249 -12.72 4.98 13.83
N PHE A 250 -13.69 4.40 14.54
CA PHE A 250 -14.72 3.55 13.91
C PHE A 250 -15.57 4.28 12.87
N SER A 251 -16.07 5.48 13.17
CA SER A 251 -16.93 6.24 12.25
C SER A 251 -16.20 6.57 10.94
N ASP A 252 -14.94 7.01 11.03
CA ASP A 252 -14.13 7.36 9.86
C ASP A 252 -13.79 6.11 9.03
N ALA A 253 -13.38 5.03 9.70
CA ALA A 253 -13.07 3.76 9.05
C ALA A 253 -14.30 3.18 8.32
N LEU A 254 -15.48 3.26 8.95
CA LEU A 254 -16.74 2.81 8.37
C LEU A 254 -17.13 3.64 7.15
N SER A 255 -17.07 4.97 7.27
CA SER A 255 -17.37 5.89 6.16
C SER A 255 -16.45 5.65 4.96
N ASP A 256 -15.15 5.53 5.20
CA ASP A 256 -14.18 5.26 4.14
C ASP A 256 -14.32 3.84 3.55
N PHE A 257 -14.67 2.84 4.36
CA PHE A 257 -14.95 1.49 3.85
C PHE A 257 -16.18 1.49 2.93
N VAL A 258 -17.25 2.20 3.31
CA VAL A 258 -18.46 2.34 2.47
C VAL A 258 -18.13 3.07 1.17
N SER A 259 -17.35 4.16 1.25
CA SER A 259 -16.87 4.88 0.05
C SER A 259 -16.04 3.97 -0.87
N LEU A 260 -15.15 3.15 -0.29
CA LEU A 260 -14.36 2.17 -1.02
C LEU A 260 -15.26 1.07 -1.64
N ALA A 261 -16.29 0.62 -0.94
CA ALA A 261 -17.23 -0.37 -1.45
C ALA A 261 -17.96 0.14 -2.70
N TRP A 262 -18.42 1.39 -2.69
CA TRP A 262 -19.02 2.02 -3.87
C TRP A 262 -18.06 2.15 -5.06
N GLN A 263 -16.75 2.22 -4.80
CA GLN A 263 -15.72 2.25 -5.84
C GLN A 263 -15.48 0.89 -6.51
N HIS A 264 -15.91 -0.22 -5.90
CA HIS A 264 -15.77 -1.56 -6.44
C HIS A 264 -16.99 -1.99 -7.27
N ARG A 265 -16.75 -2.44 -8.50
CA ARG A 265 -17.79 -2.93 -9.42
C ARG A 265 -18.51 -4.15 -8.84
N GLY A 266 -17.83 -4.90 -7.97
CA GLY A 266 -18.39 -6.05 -7.27
C GLY A 266 -19.63 -5.75 -6.44
N HIS A 267 -19.73 -4.51 -5.99
CA HIS A 267 -20.73 -4.00 -5.06
C HIS A 267 -21.73 -3.05 -5.75
N ASN A 268 -21.67 -2.97 -7.07
CA ASN A 268 -22.51 -2.10 -7.89
C ASN A 268 -23.38 -2.91 -8.85
N VAL A 269 -24.34 -2.23 -9.48
CA VAL A 269 -25.21 -2.80 -10.52
C VAL A 269 -24.36 -3.48 -11.61
N LEU A 270 -24.86 -4.61 -12.12
CA LEU A 270 -24.20 -5.41 -13.15
C LEU A 270 -24.10 -4.64 -14.48
N VAL A 271 -23.01 -3.90 -14.65
CA VAL A 271 -22.63 -3.23 -15.91
C VAL A 271 -21.50 -4.02 -16.56
N LYS A 272 -21.53 -4.20 -17.89
CA LYS A 272 -20.44 -4.86 -18.64
C LYS A 272 -19.15 -4.03 -18.54
N GLY A 273 -18.01 -4.69 -18.33
CA GLY A 273 -16.72 -4.02 -18.08
C GLY A 273 -16.30 -3.04 -19.18
N LYS A 274 -16.48 -3.43 -20.46
CA LYS A 274 -16.18 -2.56 -21.61
C LYS A 274 -16.98 -1.25 -21.60
N ILE A 275 -18.25 -1.30 -21.20
CA ILE A 275 -19.11 -0.12 -21.12
C ILE A 275 -18.66 0.79 -19.97
N LEU A 276 -18.35 0.20 -18.83
CA LEU A 276 -17.86 0.93 -17.66
C LEU A 276 -16.53 1.64 -17.98
N GLU A 277 -15.59 0.94 -18.60
CA GLU A 277 -14.30 1.52 -18.98
C GLU A 277 -14.45 2.67 -19.97
N HIS A 278 -15.32 2.52 -20.98
CA HIS A 278 -15.64 3.59 -21.91
C HIS A 278 -16.23 4.81 -21.18
N ASN A 279 -17.20 4.60 -20.29
CA ASN A 279 -17.83 5.67 -19.52
C ASN A 279 -16.83 6.40 -18.62
N LEU A 280 -15.92 5.68 -17.97
CA LEU A 280 -14.86 6.26 -17.14
C LEU A 280 -13.89 7.10 -17.99
N LYS A 281 -13.42 6.57 -19.12
CA LYS A 281 -12.53 7.30 -20.04
C LYS A 281 -13.17 8.59 -20.53
N TYR A 282 -14.45 8.52 -20.92
CA TYR A 282 -15.21 9.67 -21.36
C TYR A 282 -15.36 10.71 -20.23
N ALA A 283 -15.73 10.29 -19.02
CA ALA A 283 -15.87 11.17 -17.87
C ALA A 283 -14.55 11.86 -17.50
N VAL A 284 -13.44 11.12 -17.49
CA VAL A 284 -12.10 11.66 -17.20
C VAL A 284 -11.71 12.72 -18.23
N ALA A 285 -11.96 12.48 -19.53
CA ALA A 285 -11.64 13.44 -20.58
C ALA A 285 -12.44 14.75 -20.42
N GLN A 286 -13.75 14.66 -20.19
CA GLN A 286 -14.62 15.83 -19.99
C GLN A 286 -14.21 16.61 -18.73
N ASN A 287 -14.09 15.94 -17.58
CA ASN A 287 -13.73 16.57 -16.32
C ASN A 287 -12.31 17.17 -16.37
N SER A 288 -11.38 16.59 -17.14
CA SER A 288 -10.06 17.16 -17.33
C SER A 288 -10.10 18.46 -18.13
N LYS A 289 -10.98 18.56 -19.12
CA LYS A 289 -11.20 19.80 -19.89
C LYS A 289 -11.82 20.87 -19.00
N GLU A 290 -12.91 20.53 -18.30
CA GLU A 290 -13.57 21.45 -17.36
C GLU A 290 -12.61 21.97 -16.28
N ARG A 291 -11.77 21.10 -15.71
CA ARG A 291 -10.76 21.50 -14.73
C ARG A 291 -9.76 22.48 -15.31
N HIS A 292 -9.27 22.22 -16.53
CA HIS A 292 -8.33 23.11 -17.21
C HIS A 292 -8.92 24.50 -17.45
N ASP A 293 -10.19 24.55 -17.86
CA ASP A 293 -10.89 25.81 -18.09
C ASP A 293 -11.10 26.58 -16.78
N ARG A 294 -11.41 25.89 -15.66
CA ARG A 294 -11.49 26.53 -14.33
C ARG A 294 -10.15 27.03 -13.81
N ILE A 295 -9.07 26.26 -13.97
CA ILE A 295 -7.72 26.69 -13.60
C ILE A 295 -7.35 27.98 -14.32
N LYS A 296 -7.71 28.11 -15.61
CA LYS A 296 -7.46 29.33 -16.39
C LYS A 296 -8.31 30.52 -15.96
N ALA A 297 -9.51 30.26 -15.45
CA ALA A 297 -10.46 31.29 -15.03
C ALA A 297 -10.28 31.73 -13.58
N SER A 298 -9.48 31.00 -12.79
CA SER A 298 -9.28 31.25 -11.37
C SER A 298 -8.06 32.14 -11.12
N ASP A 299 -8.22 33.17 -10.30
CA ASP A 299 -7.13 34.06 -9.88
C ASP A 299 -6.19 33.39 -8.87
N ASP A 300 -6.68 32.37 -8.15
CA ASP A 300 -5.90 31.55 -7.22
C ASP A 300 -6.25 30.06 -7.34
N PRO A 301 -5.74 29.38 -8.39
CA PRO A 301 -6.09 27.98 -8.66
C PRO A 301 -5.66 26.99 -7.57
N LEU A 302 -4.76 27.40 -6.67
CA LEU A 302 -4.26 26.54 -5.59
C LEU A 302 -5.27 26.43 -4.44
N ASN A 303 -6.03 27.49 -4.20
CA ASN A 303 -6.99 27.57 -3.10
C ASN A 303 -8.45 27.55 -3.57
N ASP A 304 -8.68 27.51 -4.88
CA ASP A 304 -10.02 27.42 -5.45
C ASP A 304 -10.66 26.03 -5.24
N SER A 305 -11.56 25.97 -4.27
CA SER A 305 -12.33 24.76 -3.92
C SER A 305 -13.20 24.22 -5.06
N SER A 306 -13.48 25.00 -6.11
CA SER A 306 -14.22 24.55 -7.29
C SER A 306 -13.38 23.68 -8.23
N ILE A 307 -12.04 23.69 -8.08
CA ILE A 307 -11.11 22.93 -8.91
C ILE A 307 -10.95 21.52 -8.33
N GLU A 308 -11.75 20.59 -8.85
CA GLU A 308 -11.72 19.20 -8.41
C GLU A 308 -10.80 18.32 -9.28
N TYR A 309 -9.82 17.69 -8.63
CA TYR A 309 -8.95 16.70 -9.28
C TYR A 309 -9.54 15.29 -9.19
N ASN A 310 -9.18 14.43 -10.16
CA ASN A 310 -9.58 13.02 -10.20
C ASN A 310 -11.09 12.76 -10.12
N LYS A 311 -11.88 13.58 -10.80
CA LYS A 311 -13.31 13.35 -10.98
C LYS A 311 -13.54 12.38 -12.15
N TYR A 312 -14.18 11.23 -11.88
CA TYR A 312 -14.47 10.18 -12.87
C TYR A 312 -15.98 9.86 -13.00
N THR A 313 -16.81 10.72 -12.44
CA THR A 313 -18.27 10.70 -12.59
C THR A 313 -18.71 12.03 -13.19
N LEU A 314 -19.66 11.99 -14.13
CA LEU A 314 -20.25 13.19 -14.72
C LEU A 314 -21.41 13.71 -13.85
N PRO A 315 -21.65 15.03 -13.79
CA PRO A 315 -22.79 15.60 -13.08
C PRO A 315 -24.13 14.95 -13.50
N GLY A 316 -24.97 14.61 -12.51
CA GLY A 316 -26.27 13.97 -12.76
C GLY A 316 -26.21 12.53 -13.30
N LYS A 317 -25.03 11.93 -13.47
CA LYS A 317 -24.87 10.52 -13.85
C LYS A 317 -24.64 9.65 -12.63
N LYS A 318 -25.04 8.38 -12.74
CA LYS A 318 -24.75 7.37 -11.72
C LYS A 318 -23.24 7.21 -11.56
N PHE A 319 -22.84 6.94 -10.33
CA PHE A 319 -21.46 6.66 -9.97
C PHE A 319 -20.94 5.45 -10.78
N ASN A 320 -19.77 5.60 -11.40
CA ASN A 320 -19.09 4.51 -12.08
C ASN A 320 -18.01 3.94 -11.16
N ALA A 321 -18.12 2.65 -10.85
CA ALA A 321 -17.08 1.93 -10.13
C ALA A 321 -15.74 2.02 -10.89
N ILE A 322 -14.67 2.36 -10.17
CA ILE A 322 -13.33 2.51 -10.74
C ILE A 322 -12.49 1.23 -10.55
N PHE A 323 -12.81 0.41 -9.55
CA PHE A 323 -12.14 -0.85 -9.26
C PHE A 323 -12.95 -2.04 -9.74
N ASP A 324 -12.26 -3.04 -10.28
CA ASP A 324 -12.84 -4.35 -10.53
C ASP A 324 -12.88 -5.20 -9.25
N GLY A 325 -13.62 -6.30 -9.30
CA GLY A 325 -13.71 -7.25 -8.18
C GLY A 325 -14.45 -6.71 -6.96
N VAL A 326 -14.19 -7.33 -5.80
CA VAL A 326 -14.79 -7.03 -4.50
C VAL A 326 -13.67 -6.75 -3.48
N ILE A 327 -14.05 -6.15 -2.36
CA ILE A 327 -13.20 -6.11 -1.16
C ILE A 327 -13.29 -7.47 -0.48
N ASN A 328 -12.15 -8.11 -0.23
CA ASN A 328 -12.04 -9.37 0.51
C ASN A 328 -11.75 -9.10 1.98
N ILE A 329 -12.04 -10.07 2.86
CA ILE A 329 -11.72 -9.95 4.29
C ILE A 329 -10.21 -9.82 4.51
N ALA A 330 -9.41 -10.50 3.69
CA ALA A 330 -7.95 -10.38 3.77
C ALA A 330 -7.42 -8.98 3.40
N ASP A 331 -8.18 -8.18 2.66
CA ASP A 331 -7.77 -6.83 2.26
C ASP A 331 -7.81 -5.83 3.43
N THR A 332 -8.67 -6.07 4.43
CA THR A 332 -8.95 -5.11 5.53
C THR A 332 -8.89 -5.73 6.93
N PRO A 333 -7.74 -6.30 7.37
CA PRO A 333 -7.64 -7.03 8.63
C PRO A 333 -7.90 -6.20 9.90
N TYR A 334 -7.41 -4.97 10.00
CA TYR A 334 -7.63 -4.08 11.14
C TYR A 334 -9.09 -3.65 11.21
N PHE A 335 -9.71 -3.31 10.08
CA PHE A 335 -11.15 -2.99 10.02
C PHE A 335 -11.98 -4.19 10.46
N ASN A 336 -11.65 -5.40 10.01
CA ASN A 336 -12.37 -6.61 10.42
C ASN A 336 -12.23 -6.91 11.91
N LYS A 337 -11.05 -6.66 12.50
CA LYS A 337 -10.85 -6.75 13.95
C LYS A 337 -11.68 -5.70 14.71
N LEU A 338 -11.81 -4.50 14.15
CA LEU A 338 -12.63 -3.43 14.74
C LEU A 338 -14.13 -3.76 14.65
N ILE A 339 -14.60 -4.28 13.52
CA ILE A 339 -15.97 -4.79 13.36
C ILE A 339 -16.22 -5.93 14.35
N HIS A 340 -15.31 -6.90 14.46
CA HIS A 340 -15.43 -8.02 15.41
C HIS A 340 -15.65 -7.54 16.84
N ARG A 341 -14.84 -6.58 17.33
CA ARG A 341 -15.02 -5.98 18.67
C ARG A 341 -16.40 -5.35 18.87
N ASN A 342 -16.94 -4.67 17.85
CA ASN A 342 -18.25 -4.04 17.93
C ASN A 342 -19.39 -5.06 17.84
N VAL A 343 -19.27 -6.07 16.98
CA VAL A 343 -20.22 -7.19 16.87
C VAL A 343 -20.31 -7.95 18.18
N SER A 344 -19.18 -8.33 18.79
CA SER A 344 -19.19 -9.05 20.07
C SER A 344 -19.83 -8.22 21.20
N ARG A 345 -19.69 -6.88 21.19
CA ARG A 345 -20.40 -5.98 22.12
C ARG A 345 -21.92 -6.00 21.90
N VAL A 346 -22.37 -5.94 20.65
CA VAL A 346 -23.80 -6.00 20.30
C VAL A 346 -24.41 -7.37 20.66
N VAL A 347 -23.67 -8.45 20.45
CA VAL A 347 -24.13 -9.80 20.83
C VAL A 347 -24.21 -9.96 22.36
N ALA A 348 -23.26 -9.41 23.10
CA ALA A 348 -23.25 -9.48 24.57
C ALA A 348 -24.45 -8.77 25.23
N ASP A 349 -25.03 -7.77 24.57
CA ASP A 349 -26.24 -7.05 25.01
C ASP A 349 -27.52 -7.92 24.95
N ARG A 350 -27.45 -9.12 24.35
CA ARG A 350 -28.48 -10.19 24.24
C ARG A 350 -29.84 -9.82 23.62
N SER A 351 -30.24 -8.55 23.59
CA SER A 351 -31.49 -8.09 23.02
C SER A 351 -31.36 -7.79 21.52
N SER A 352 -32.13 -8.53 20.70
CA SER A 352 -32.29 -8.30 19.25
C SER A 352 -30.99 -8.12 18.46
N SER A 353 -29.93 -8.88 18.82
CA SER A 353 -28.60 -8.71 18.23
C SER A 353 -28.61 -8.92 16.72
N THR A 354 -29.34 -9.90 16.21
CA THR A 354 -29.47 -10.16 14.77
C THR A 354 -30.11 -9.00 14.02
N GLU A 355 -31.19 -8.42 14.58
CA GLU A 355 -31.90 -7.29 13.97
C GLU A 355 -31.04 -6.01 13.99
N LYS A 356 -30.36 -5.74 15.11
CA LYS A 356 -29.43 -4.61 15.24
C LYS A 356 -28.29 -4.71 14.21
N LEU A 357 -27.71 -5.90 14.04
CA LEU A 357 -26.64 -6.14 13.07
C LEU A 357 -27.14 -6.05 11.62
N ALA A 358 -28.31 -6.62 11.31
CA ALA A 358 -28.92 -6.50 9.98
C ALA A 358 -29.25 -5.04 9.64
N SER A 359 -29.82 -4.28 10.59
CA SER A 359 -30.10 -2.86 10.47
C SER A 359 -28.81 -2.04 10.28
N PHE A 360 -27.74 -2.38 11.00
CA PHE A 360 -26.43 -1.75 10.81
C PHE A 360 -25.90 -1.93 9.38
N VAL A 361 -25.98 -3.13 8.81
CA VAL A 361 -25.58 -3.39 7.42
C VAL A 361 -26.50 -2.66 6.45
N ALA A 362 -27.82 -2.74 6.66
CA ALA A 362 -28.83 -2.11 5.80
C ALA A 362 -28.71 -0.58 5.75
N SER A 363 -28.39 0.04 6.88
CA SER A 363 -28.27 1.50 7.01
C SER A 363 -26.98 2.06 6.40
N ASN A 364 -25.99 1.21 6.08
CA ASN A 364 -24.69 1.65 5.58
C ASN A 364 -24.44 1.14 4.16
N HIS A 365 -24.09 -0.14 4.02
CA HIS A 365 -23.79 -0.76 2.73
C HIS A 365 -23.77 -2.28 2.84
N HIS A 366 -24.36 -2.98 1.87
CA HIS A 366 -24.42 -4.45 1.86
C HIS A 366 -23.05 -5.16 1.89
N ALA A 367 -21.98 -4.50 1.42
CA ALA A 367 -20.61 -5.02 1.52
C ALA A 367 -20.16 -5.32 2.98
N LEU A 368 -20.79 -4.68 3.98
CA LEU A 368 -20.52 -4.94 5.40
C LEU A 368 -21.02 -6.32 5.86
N ILE A 369 -21.81 -7.03 5.05
CA ILE A 369 -22.26 -8.38 5.40
C ILE A 369 -21.08 -9.32 5.61
N LYS A 370 -20.03 -9.22 4.79
CA LYS A 370 -18.83 -10.05 4.89
C LYS A 370 -18.10 -9.90 6.23
N PRO A 371 -17.67 -8.70 6.65
CA PRO A 371 -16.98 -8.54 7.93
C PRO A 371 -17.87 -8.85 9.13
N VAL A 372 -19.18 -8.58 9.07
CA VAL A 372 -20.13 -8.93 10.15
C VAL A 372 -20.27 -10.45 10.28
N MET A 373 -20.47 -11.17 9.17
CA MET A 373 -20.53 -12.64 9.19
C MET A 373 -19.22 -13.27 9.65
N ALA A 374 -18.08 -12.74 9.19
CA ALA A 374 -16.77 -13.21 9.62
C ALA A 374 -16.58 -13.08 11.14
N ALA A 375 -17.04 -11.97 11.73
CA ALA A 375 -17.02 -11.76 13.17
C ALA A 375 -17.88 -12.80 13.92
N LEU A 376 -19.12 -13.03 13.47
CA LEU A 376 -20.03 -14.00 14.10
C LEU A 376 -19.51 -15.45 13.99
N TYR A 377 -18.97 -15.83 12.83
CA TYR A 377 -18.38 -17.16 12.65
C TYR A 377 -17.14 -17.39 13.50
N LYS A 378 -16.32 -16.35 13.69
CA LYS A 378 -15.16 -16.41 14.59
C LYS A 378 -15.59 -16.65 16.05
N ASP A 379 -16.76 -16.15 16.45
CA ASP A 379 -17.35 -16.38 17.77
C ASP A 379 -18.18 -17.68 17.84
N GLY A 380 -18.23 -18.49 16.77
CA GLY A 380 -18.97 -19.76 16.73
C GLY A 380 -20.49 -19.62 16.62
N LEU A 381 -20.98 -18.42 16.27
CA LEU A 381 -22.38 -18.02 16.20
C LEU A 381 -22.95 -18.23 14.79
N VAL A 382 -23.00 -19.50 14.37
CA VAL A 382 -23.38 -19.89 13.00
C VAL A 382 -24.84 -19.56 12.68
N PHE A 383 -25.74 -19.77 13.63
CA PHE A 383 -27.17 -19.54 13.47
C PHE A 383 -27.48 -18.05 13.34
N GLU A 384 -26.87 -17.24 14.20
CA GLU A 384 -26.98 -15.78 14.20
C GLU A 384 -26.39 -15.19 12.92
N ALA A 385 -25.25 -15.69 12.44
CA ALA A 385 -24.65 -15.25 11.18
C ALA A 385 -25.58 -15.50 9.99
N TRP A 386 -26.23 -16.67 9.95
CA TRP A 386 -27.21 -16.98 8.91
C TRP A 386 -28.47 -16.13 9.01
N ALA A 387 -28.98 -15.89 10.22
CA ALA A 387 -30.13 -15.01 10.45
C ALA A 387 -29.84 -13.56 10.01
N VAL A 388 -28.65 -13.03 10.32
CA VAL A 388 -28.23 -11.69 9.86
C VAL A 388 -28.18 -11.64 8.33
N LEU A 389 -27.64 -12.68 7.67
CA LEU A 389 -27.59 -12.76 6.21
C LEU A 389 -28.98 -12.68 5.59
N THR A 390 -29.92 -13.51 6.06
CA THR A 390 -31.28 -13.59 5.49
C THR A 390 -32.08 -12.32 5.76
N GLN A 391 -32.00 -11.75 6.97
CA GLN A 391 -32.64 -10.48 7.31
C GLN A 391 -32.07 -9.32 6.50
N THR A 392 -30.75 -9.27 6.33
CA THR A 392 -30.10 -8.22 5.53
C THR A 392 -30.49 -8.34 4.05
N GLN A 393 -30.51 -9.57 3.50
CA GLN A 393 -30.93 -9.78 2.11
C GLN A 393 -32.37 -9.29 1.88
N ALA A 394 -33.28 -9.56 2.83
CA ALA A 394 -34.66 -9.08 2.77
C ALA A 394 -34.75 -7.54 2.79
N ALA A 395 -33.80 -6.84 3.43
CA ALA A 395 -33.72 -5.38 3.43
C ALA A 395 -33.26 -4.78 2.09
N PHE A 396 -32.71 -5.59 1.17
CA PHE A 396 -32.27 -5.16 -0.16
C PHE A 396 -33.00 -5.88 -1.30
N PRO A 397 -34.35 -5.79 -1.41
CA PRO A 397 -35.14 -6.61 -2.34
C PRO A 397 -34.87 -6.33 -3.83
N ARG A 398 -34.27 -5.18 -4.16
CA ARG A 398 -33.91 -4.80 -5.53
C ARG A 398 -32.45 -5.13 -5.89
N LEU A 399 -31.65 -5.57 -4.93
CA LEU A 399 -30.26 -5.93 -5.16
C LEU A 399 -30.19 -7.37 -5.64
N HIS A 400 -29.53 -7.58 -6.79
CA HIS A 400 -29.38 -8.93 -7.33
C HIS A 400 -28.48 -9.78 -6.41
N ASP A 401 -28.85 -11.04 -6.14
CA ASP A 401 -28.09 -11.95 -5.26
C ASP A 401 -26.61 -12.07 -5.65
N LYS A 402 -26.34 -12.07 -6.97
CA LYS A 402 -24.98 -12.06 -7.54
C LYS A 402 -24.12 -10.87 -7.15
N ILE A 403 -24.71 -9.73 -6.81
CA ILE A 403 -24.00 -8.56 -6.28
C ILE A 403 -23.86 -8.72 -4.76
N PHE A 404 -24.96 -9.05 -4.08
CA PHE A 404 -25.00 -9.19 -2.62
C PHE A 404 -23.98 -10.22 -2.08
N LEU A 405 -23.81 -11.35 -2.78
CA LEU A 405 -22.98 -12.48 -2.37
C LEU A 405 -21.73 -12.65 -3.24
N ARG A 406 -21.28 -11.58 -3.89
CA ARG A 406 -20.20 -11.65 -4.86
C ARG A 406 -18.86 -12.02 -4.21
N GLY A 407 -18.12 -12.89 -4.88
CA GLY A 407 -16.77 -13.33 -4.49
C GLY A 407 -16.73 -14.61 -3.68
N GLY A 408 -17.87 -15.24 -3.37
CA GLY A 408 -17.95 -16.60 -2.81
C GLY A 408 -17.47 -16.77 -1.36
N GLU A 409 -16.77 -15.78 -0.82
CA GLU A 409 -16.18 -15.78 0.52
C GLU A 409 -17.21 -16.02 1.63
N VAL A 410 -18.43 -15.50 1.48
CA VAL A 410 -19.54 -15.77 2.41
C VAL A 410 -19.83 -17.27 2.48
N PHE A 411 -19.98 -17.94 1.34
CA PHE A 411 -20.25 -19.37 1.29
C PHE A 411 -19.11 -20.19 1.90
N LEU A 412 -17.86 -19.83 1.56
CA LEU A 412 -16.67 -20.47 2.11
C LEU A 412 -16.65 -20.40 3.65
N MET A 413 -16.94 -19.23 4.22
CA MET A 413 -17.02 -19.06 5.67
C MET A 413 -18.16 -19.87 6.28
N THR A 414 -19.35 -19.86 5.67
CA THR A 414 -20.51 -20.62 6.15
C THR A 414 -20.20 -22.12 6.19
N PHE A 415 -19.63 -22.69 5.13
CA PHE A 415 -19.30 -24.12 5.08
C PHE A 415 -18.25 -24.49 6.13
N ARG A 416 -17.19 -23.69 6.28
CA ARG A 416 -16.15 -23.93 7.30
C ARG A 416 -16.72 -23.84 8.72
N ALA A 417 -17.57 -22.84 8.98
CA ALA A 417 -18.20 -22.66 10.28
C ALA A 417 -19.19 -23.80 10.59
N ALA A 418 -19.97 -24.25 9.60
CA ALA A 418 -20.85 -25.40 9.76
C ALA A 418 -20.06 -26.68 10.08
N LYS A 419 -18.98 -26.95 9.34
CA LYS A 419 -18.08 -28.08 9.63
C LYS A 419 -17.58 -28.04 11.07
N ALA A 420 -16.98 -26.92 11.49
CA ALA A 420 -16.43 -26.76 12.84
C ALA A 420 -17.51 -26.95 13.92
N LYS A 421 -18.74 -26.49 13.65
CA LYS A 421 -19.87 -26.65 14.57
C LYS A 421 -20.34 -28.10 14.66
N PHE A 422 -20.41 -28.84 13.55
CA PHE A 422 -20.72 -30.29 13.56
C PHE A 422 -19.67 -31.11 14.30
N GLU A 423 -18.38 -30.75 14.16
CA GLU A 423 -17.28 -31.45 14.84
C GLU A 423 -17.18 -31.09 16.32
N SER A 424 -17.75 -29.96 16.75
CA SER A 424 -17.88 -29.63 18.16
C SER A 424 -18.91 -30.55 18.82
N SER A 425 -18.47 -31.36 19.79
CA SER A 425 -19.14 -32.57 20.30
C SER A 425 -20.42 -32.32 21.14
N ARG A 426 -21.15 -31.23 20.91
CA ARG A 426 -22.24 -30.74 21.76
C ARG A 426 -23.42 -30.14 20.98
N LEU A 427 -23.86 -30.80 19.90
CA LEU A 427 -25.08 -30.40 19.20
C LEU A 427 -26.27 -31.26 19.62
N THR A 428 -27.39 -30.60 19.90
CA THR A 428 -28.69 -31.26 20.07
C THR A 428 -29.26 -31.66 18.70
N ASN A 429 -30.16 -32.67 18.65
CA ASN A 429 -30.81 -33.08 17.39
C ASN A 429 -31.49 -31.93 16.63
N PRO A 430 -32.19 -30.97 17.29
CA PRO A 430 -32.73 -29.80 16.61
C PRO A 430 -31.66 -28.91 15.96
N GLU A 431 -30.53 -28.68 16.65
CA GLU A 431 -29.42 -27.88 16.11
C GLU A 431 -28.75 -28.56 14.92
N VAL A 432 -28.59 -29.90 14.95
CA VAL A 432 -28.09 -30.67 13.81
C VAL A 432 -29.00 -30.48 12.60
N ARG A 433 -30.31 -30.57 12.78
CA ARG A 433 -31.30 -30.36 11.71
C ARG A 433 -31.23 -28.94 11.16
N GLN A 434 -31.27 -27.93 12.04
CA GLN A 434 -31.20 -26.52 11.64
C GLN A 434 -29.91 -26.19 10.89
N LEU A 435 -28.77 -26.72 11.35
CA LEU A 435 -27.49 -26.51 10.69
C LEU A 435 -27.42 -27.23 9.33
N GLY A 436 -28.04 -28.42 9.22
CA GLY A 436 -28.24 -29.11 7.95
C GLY A 436 -29.09 -28.31 6.96
N ASP A 437 -30.17 -27.69 7.43
CA ASP A 437 -31.02 -26.82 6.60
C ASP A 437 -30.25 -25.57 6.12
N ILE A 438 -29.43 -24.97 6.98
CA ILE A 438 -28.51 -23.87 6.62
C ILE A 438 -27.52 -24.32 5.55
N LEU A 439 -26.91 -25.50 5.72
CA LEU A 439 -25.95 -26.05 4.77
C LEU A 439 -26.58 -26.23 3.38
N LEU A 440 -27.80 -26.79 3.32
CA LEU A 440 -28.55 -26.98 2.09
C LEU A 440 -28.95 -25.66 1.45
N ALA A 441 -29.47 -24.71 2.24
CA ALA A 441 -29.84 -23.39 1.76
C ALA A 441 -28.63 -22.61 1.21
N CYS A 442 -27.48 -22.68 1.91
CA CYS A 442 -26.22 -22.10 1.48
C CYS A 442 -25.73 -22.70 0.16
N ARG A 443 -25.80 -24.03 -0.01
CA ARG A 443 -25.48 -24.71 -1.27
C ARG A 443 -26.37 -24.22 -2.40
N ASN A 444 -27.69 -24.22 -2.21
CA ASN A 444 -28.64 -23.78 -3.24
C ASN A 444 -28.40 -22.32 -3.66
N LEU A 445 -28.13 -21.45 -2.69
CA LEU A 445 -27.84 -20.04 -2.94
C LEU A 445 -26.50 -19.85 -3.67
N CYS A 446 -25.47 -20.63 -3.33
CA CYS A 446 -24.19 -20.61 -4.01
C CYS A 446 -24.31 -21.03 -5.48
N SER A 447 -25.08 -22.08 -5.77
CA SER A 447 -25.37 -22.50 -7.15
C SER A 447 -26.13 -21.44 -7.95
N LYS A 448 -27.08 -20.72 -7.32
CA LYS A 448 -27.82 -19.63 -7.98
C LYS A 448 -26.92 -18.44 -8.34
N VAL A 449 -25.91 -18.15 -7.52
CA VAL A 449 -25.07 -16.95 -7.63
C VAL A 449 -23.83 -17.16 -8.50
N SER A 450 -23.35 -18.39 -8.67
CA SER A 450 -22.08 -18.66 -9.33
C SER A 450 -22.19 -18.70 -10.87
N ASP A 451 -21.80 -17.63 -11.55
CA ASP A 451 -21.86 -17.52 -13.03
C ASP A 451 -20.96 -18.53 -13.78
N ASN A 452 -19.82 -18.92 -13.18
CA ASN A 452 -18.80 -19.79 -13.80
C ASN A 452 -18.58 -21.09 -13.00
N GLY A 453 -19.62 -21.55 -12.29
CA GLY A 453 -19.49 -22.64 -11.32
C GLY A 453 -18.81 -22.17 -10.02
N TRP A 454 -18.81 -23.05 -9.02
CA TRP A 454 -18.30 -22.71 -7.70
C TRP A 454 -16.76 -22.65 -7.67
N PRO A 455 -16.15 -21.71 -6.91
CA PRO A 455 -14.73 -21.77 -6.61
C PRO A 455 -14.35 -23.13 -5.99
N ARG A 456 -13.18 -23.66 -6.35
CA ARG A 456 -12.70 -24.96 -5.84
C ARG A 456 -12.71 -25.01 -4.31
N GLU A 457 -12.29 -23.94 -3.68
CA GLU A 457 -12.23 -23.80 -2.21
C GLU A 457 -13.63 -23.89 -1.59
N CYS A 458 -14.65 -23.34 -2.25
CA CYS A 458 -16.04 -23.44 -1.79
C CYS A 458 -16.57 -24.87 -1.91
N ARG A 459 -16.25 -25.58 -3.00
CA ARG A 459 -16.65 -26.98 -3.19
C ARG A 459 -16.01 -27.90 -2.17
N VAL A 460 -14.70 -27.75 -1.96
CA VAL A 460 -13.97 -28.51 -0.93
C VAL A 460 -14.59 -28.23 0.45
N ALA A 461 -14.79 -26.96 0.82
CA ALA A 461 -15.38 -26.62 2.12
C ALA A 461 -16.80 -27.19 2.29
N CYS A 462 -17.62 -27.17 1.22
CA CYS A 462 -18.95 -27.77 1.24
C CYS A 462 -18.89 -29.29 1.42
N LEU A 463 -18.01 -29.99 0.70
CA LEU A 463 -17.80 -31.43 0.87
C LEU A 463 -17.39 -31.76 2.31
N GLN A 464 -16.45 -31.01 2.87
CA GLN A 464 -16.01 -31.21 4.25
C GLN A 464 -17.13 -30.97 5.27
N ALA A 465 -18.00 -29.98 5.03
CA ALA A 465 -19.17 -29.73 5.87
C ALA A 465 -20.21 -30.85 5.75
N LEU A 466 -20.44 -31.38 4.54
CA LEU A 466 -21.32 -32.53 4.30
C LEU A 466 -20.80 -33.79 5.01
N LEU A 467 -19.49 -34.05 4.94
CA LEU A 467 -18.86 -35.19 5.63
C LEU A 467 -18.88 -35.07 7.15
N ALA A 468 -18.90 -33.85 7.69
CA ALA A 468 -19.03 -33.62 9.12
C ALA A 468 -20.49 -33.71 9.61
N CYS A 469 -21.47 -33.46 8.74
CA CYS A 469 -22.89 -33.46 9.08
C CYS A 469 -23.41 -34.90 9.32
N PRO A 470 -23.92 -35.23 10.53
CA PRO A 470 -24.37 -36.58 10.87
C PRO A 470 -25.56 -37.08 10.05
N SER A 471 -26.36 -36.18 9.49
CA SER A 471 -27.57 -36.50 8.73
C SER A 471 -27.33 -36.61 7.22
N THR A 472 -26.10 -36.40 6.75
CA THR A 472 -25.77 -36.52 5.32
C THR A 472 -25.87 -37.98 4.88
N SER A 473 -26.73 -38.24 3.88
CA SER A 473 -26.84 -39.56 3.28
C SER A 473 -25.73 -39.79 2.24
N ARG A 474 -25.39 -41.07 2.02
CA ARG A 474 -24.48 -41.49 0.96
C ARG A 474 -24.91 -40.95 -0.41
N ASP A 475 -26.21 -41.00 -0.71
CA ASP A 475 -26.71 -40.59 -2.01
C ASP A 475 -26.60 -39.07 -2.21
N ALA A 476 -26.77 -38.27 -1.15
CA ALA A 476 -26.53 -36.83 -1.22
C ALA A 476 -25.05 -36.49 -1.49
N LEU A 477 -24.11 -37.23 -0.90
CA LEU A 477 -22.67 -37.10 -1.18
C LEU A 477 -22.33 -37.50 -2.61
N ARG A 478 -22.84 -38.65 -3.07
CA ARG A 478 -22.66 -39.11 -4.46
C ARG A 478 -23.18 -38.10 -5.47
N GLN A 479 -24.38 -37.59 -5.23
CA GLN A 479 -24.99 -36.58 -6.09
C GLN A 479 -24.14 -35.29 -6.16
N PHE A 480 -23.65 -34.80 -5.02
CA PHE A 480 -22.77 -33.63 -4.99
C PHE A 480 -21.47 -33.84 -5.76
N LEU A 481 -20.82 -35.00 -5.58
CA LEU A 481 -19.59 -35.34 -6.29
C LEU A 481 -19.80 -35.51 -7.80
N PHE A 482 -20.93 -36.10 -8.19
CA PHE A 482 -21.32 -36.23 -9.59
C PHE A 482 -21.55 -34.86 -10.24
N GLU A 483 -22.30 -33.97 -9.59
CA GLU A 483 -22.51 -32.59 -10.03
C GLU A 483 -21.18 -31.84 -10.19
N TRP A 484 -20.27 -31.97 -9.21
CA TRP A 484 -18.94 -31.38 -9.30
C TRP A 484 -18.21 -31.87 -10.55
N ASN A 485 -18.16 -33.20 -10.76
CA ASN A 485 -17.44 -33.80 -11.88
C ASN A 485 -18.04 -33.37 -13.24
N ALA A 486 -19.37 -33.42 -13.37
CA ALA A 486 -20.07 -32.99 -14.58
C ALA A 486 -19.80 -31.51 -14.91
N GLU A 487 -19.82 -30.64 -13.91
CA GLU A 487 -19.47 -29.23 -14.10
C GLU A 487 -18.01 -29.08 -14.56
N HIS A 488 -17.06 -29.78 -13.92
CA HIS A 488 -15.64 -29.71 -14.31
C HIS A 488 -15.42 -30.14 -15.77
N GLN A 489 -16.08 -31.21 -16.22
CA GLN A 489 -16.01 -31.68 -17.61
C GLN A 489 -16.59 -30.66 -18.61
N SER A 490 -17.65 -29.94 -18.22
CA SER A 490 -18.27 -28.93 -19.08
C SER A 490 -17.41 -27.67 -19.29
N PHE A 491 -16.61 -27.30 -18.28
CA PHE A 491 -15.71 -26.14 -18.35
C PHE A 491 -14.35 -26.45 -18.98
N ASN A 492 -13.84 -27.68 -18.82
CA ASN A 492 -12.53 -28.10 -19.33
C ASN A 492 -12.63 -28.98 -20.59
N LYS A 493 -13.20 -28.41 -21.67
CA LYS A 493 -13.34 -29.13 -22.96
C LYS A 493 -12.01 -29.51 -23.64
N SER A 494 -10.86 -29.06 -23.14
CA SER A 494 -9.55 -29.24 -23.79
C SER A 494 -8.43 -29.77 -22.90
N SER A 495 -8.65 -30.09 -21.62
CA SER A 495 -7.61 -30.61 -20.74
C SER A 495 -7.93 -32.01 -20.23
N THR A 496 -7.02 -32.95 -20.49
CA THR A 496 -6.95 -34.31 -19.90
C THR A 496 -6.70 -34.31 -18.38
N SER A 497 -6.82 -33.16 -17.70
CA SER A 497 -6.61 -33.08 -16.26
C SER A 497 -7.78 -33.75 -15.54
N THR A 498 -7.54 -34.94 -15.00
CA THR A 498 -8.43 -35.58 -14.02
C THR A 498 -8.65 -34.61 -12.85
N LEU A 499 -9.91 -34.44 -12.47
CA LEU A 499 -10.28 -33.67 -11.29
C LEU A 499 -9.61 -34.34 -10.07
N HIS A 500 -8.60 -33.70 -9.48
CA HIS A 500 -7.99 -34.16 -8.24
C HIS A 500 -8.17 -33.11 -7.15
N TYR A 501 -8.67 -33.51 -5.99
CA TYR A 501 -8.78 -32.64 -4.83
C TYR A 501 -8.29 -33.35 -3.55
N ALA A 502 -7.61 -32.57 -2.72
CA ALA A 502 -7.01 -33.06 -1.50
C ALA A 502 -7.95 -32.85 -0.32
N LEU A 503 -8.17 -33.90 0.46
CA LEU A 503 -8.87 -33.87 1.74
C LEU A 503 -7.90 -34.21 2.86
N ASN A 504 -8.09 -33.63 4.05
CA ASN A 504 -7.32 -34.09 5.20
C ASN A 504 -7.62 -35.57 5.48
N LYS A 505 -6.71 -36.25 6.17
CA LYS A 505 -6.80 -37.70 6.41
C LYS A 505 -8.16 -38.12 7.00
N SER A 506 -8.65 -37.42 8.03
CA SER A 506 -9.95 -37.70 8.66
C SER A 506 -11.13 -37.56 7.70
N ASP A 507 -11.18 -36.49 6.89
CA ASP A 507 -12.25 -36.26 5.92
C ASP A 507 -12.20 -37.32 4.80
N TYR A 508 -11.00 -37.71 4.37
CA TYR A 508 -10.82 -38.78 3.38
C TYR A 508 -11.31 -40.13 3.92
N GLU A 509 -10.94 -40.50 5.14
CA GLU A 509 -11.39 -41.73 5.80
C GLU A 509 -12.93 -41.76 5.95
N LYS A 510 -13.54 -40.63 6.32
CA LYS A 510 -15.00 -40.50 6.33
C LYS A 510 -15.59 -40.75 4.94
N LEU A 511 -15.03 -40.13 3.90
CA LEU A 511 -15.51 -40.30 2.52
C LEU A 511 -15.41 -41.76 2.04
N VAL A 512 -14.32 -42.45 2.38
CA VAL A 512 -14.14 -43.90 2.10
C VAL A 512 -15.20 -44.72 2.85
N ALA A 513 -15.45 -44.41 4.13
CA ALA A 513 -16.47 -45.10 4.93
C ALA A 513 -17.90 -44.95 4.38
N PHE A 514 -18.20 -43.83 3.71
CA PHE A 514 -19.47 -43.64 3.01
C PHE A 514 -19.63 -44.53 1.75
N ASN A 515 -18.55 -45.15 1.27
CA ASN A 515 -18.52 -46.00 0.07
C ASN A 515 -19.19 -45.32 -1.15
N VAL A 516 -18.69 -44.12 -1.49
CA VAL A 516 -19.24 -43.31 -2.59
C VAL A 516 -18.96 -43.88 -3.99
N GLY A 517 -18.13 -44.92 -4.11
CA GLY A 517 -17.78 -45.62 -5.35
C GLY A 517 -16.35 -45.32 -5.82
N ASP A 518 -15.66 -46.33 -6.36
CA ASP A 518 -14.23 -46.30 -6.66
C ASP A 518 -13.85 -45.23 -7.70
N ASP A 519 -14.68 -45.03 -8.72
CA ASP A 519 -14.46 -43.98 -9.73
C ASP A 519 -14.42 -42.58 -9.11
N LEU A 520 -15.33 -42.29 -8.17
CA LEU A 520 -15.36 -41.00 -7.47
C LEU A 520 -14.23 -40.86 -6.45
N LEU A 521 -13.84 -41.96 -5.80
CA LEU A 521 -12.71 -41.98 -4.86
C LEU A 521 -11.36 -41.80 -5.55
N SER A 522 -11.22 -42.26 -6.80
CA SER A 522 -9.99 -42.09 -7.60
C SER A 522 -9.60 -40.62 -7.84
N HIS A 523 -10.57 -39.71 -7.69
CA HIS A 523 -10.42 -38.26 -7.84
C HIS A 523 -10.04 -37.55 -6.53
N VAL A 524 -9.89 -38.28 -5.42
CA VAL A 524 -9.61 -37.70 -4.09
C VAL A 524 -8.31 -38.26 -3.54
N SER A 525 -7.42 -37.38 -3.08
CA SER A 525 -6.20 -37.80 -2.39
C SER A 525 -6.17 -37.29 -0.95
N PRO A 526 -5.64 -38.09 0.00
CA PRO A 526 -5.37 -37.58 1.34
C PRO A 526 -4.19 -36.60 1.31
N THR A 527 -4.34 -35.44 1.93
CA THR A 527 -3.22 -34.53 2.22
C THR A 527 -2.41 -35.09 3.37
N PHE A 528 -1.19 -35.52 3.10
CA PHE A 528 -0.18 -35.79 4.13
C PHE A 528 0.46 -34.45 4.50
N TYR A 529 0.12 -33.90 5.66
CA TYR A 529 0.95 -32.87 6.25
C TYR A 529 2.27 -33.53 6.66
N ILE A 530 3.34 -33.22 5.94
CA ILE A 530 4.70 -33.43 6.44
C ILE A 530 4.92 -32.23 7.36
N ASP A 531 4.86 -32.46 8.68
CA ASP A 531 5.36 -31.47 9.63
C ASP A 531 6.84 -31.21 9.29
N LEU A 532 7.14 -29.97 8.90
CA LEU A 532 8.49 -29.46 8.70
C LEU A 532 8.94 -28.70 9.93
#